data_AF-A0A2U2SPT3-F1
#
_entry.id   AF-A0A2U2SPT3-F1
#
_cell.length_a   1.000
_cell.length_b   1.000
_cell.length_c   1.000
_cell.angle_alpha   90.00
_cell.angle_beta   90.00
_cell.angle_gamma   90.00
#
_symmetry.space_group_name_H-M   'P 1'
#
loop_
_entity.id
_entity.type
_entity.pdbx_description
1 polymer ?
#
loop_
_entity_poly.entity_id
_entity_poly.type
_entity_poly.pdbx_seq_one_letter_code
_entity_poly.pdbx_strand_id
1 'polypeptide(L)' 'HTMDKEIRFSWLAPLSWPTAIRMISEGLVNLEGLVSNTVPLADTGKAIRMLRERVNDPIKVQVTP' A
#
# COMPACT_ATOMS: atom_id res chain seq x y z
N HIS A 1 -36.27 18.64 5.50
CA HIS A 1 -35.53 17.88 4.48
C HIS A 1 -34.58 16.92 5.18
N THR A 2 -35.00 15.68 5.40
CA THR A 2 -34.12 14.62 5.91
C THR A 2 -33.34 14.10 4.71
N MET A 3 -32.03 14.33 4.69
CA MET A 3 -31.17 13.83 3.62
C MET A 3 -30.92 12.35 3.91
N ASP A 4 -31.50 11.45 3.12
CA ASP A 4 -31.14 10.03 3.14
C ASP A 4 -29.68 9.91 2.70
N LYS A 5 -28.79 9.69 3.67
CA LYS A 5 -27.37 9.46 3.42
C LYS A 5 -27.11 7.96 3.46
N GLU A 6 -26.71 7.39 2.33
CA GLU A 6 -26.20 6.02 2.24
C GLU A 6 -24.74 6.00 2.73
N ILE A 7 -24.42 5.19 3.74
CA ILE A 7 -23.04 4.96 4.18
C ILE A 7 -22.51 3.74 3.43
N ARG A 8 -21.50 3.93 2.58
CA ARG A 8 -20.76 2.84 1.94
C ARG A 8 -19.46 2.58 2.70
N PHE A 9 -19.23 1.31 3.02
CA PHE A 9 -18.04 0.86 3.73
C PHE A 9 -17.15 0.06 2.79
N SER A 10 -15.84 0.33 2.83
CA SER A 10 -14.82 -0.45 2.13
C SER A 10 -13.88 -1.04 3.16
N TRP A 11 -13.76 -2.36 3.17
CA TRP A 11 -12.90 -3.08 4.10
C TRP A 11 -12.12 -4.16 3.36
N LEU A 12 -10.79 -4.11 3.53
CA LEU A 12 -9.85 -4.96 2.82
C LEU A 12 -10.08 -4.92 1.30
N ALA A 13 -10.04 -6.07 0.64
CA ALA A 13 -10.06 -6.18 -0.81
C ALA A 13 -10.83 -7.42 -1.28
N PRO A 14 -12.12 -7.59 -0.89
CA PRO A 14 -12.92 -8.73 -1.34
C PRO A 14 -12.97 -8.76 -2.87
N LEU A 15 -12.60 -9.91 -3.46
CA LEU A 15 -12.61 -10.18 -4.90
C LEU A 15 -11.82 -9.17 -5.77
N SER A 16 -10.99 -8.31 -5.19
CA SER A 16 -10.31 -7.22 -5.92
C SER A 16 -8.96 -7.65 -6.53
N TRP A 17 -8.34 -8.71 -5.97
CA TRP A 17 -7.00 -9.16 -6.37
C TRP A 17 -6.89 -9.57 -7.85
N PRO A 18 -7.83 -10.33 -8.45
CA PRO A 18 -7.74 -10.67 -9.88
C PRO A 18 -7.69 -9.44 -10.78
N THR A 19 -8.52 -8.43 -10.50
CA THR A 19 -8.52 -7.16 -11.24
C THR A 19 -7.22 -6.40 -11.03
N ALA A 20 -6.74 -6.27 -9.79
CA ALA A 20 -5.51 -5.56 -9.48
C ALA A 20 -4.29 -6.18 -10.18
N ILE A 21 -4.16 -7.51 -10.16
CA ILE A 21 -3.11 -8.23 -10.86
C ILE A 21 -3.18 -7.98 -12.37
N ARG A 22 -4.39 -8.05 -12.95
CA ARG A 22 -4.57 -7.80 -14.39
C ARG A 22 -4.12 -6.39 -14.77
N MET A 23 -4.54 -5.39 -13.99
CA MET A 23 -4.16 -3.99 -14.23
C MET A 23 -2.64 -3.77 -14.20
N ILE A 24 -1.93 -4.44 -13.29
CA ILE A 24 -0.46 -4.42 -13.24
C ILE A 24 0.12 -5.11 -14.47
N SER A 25 -0.37 -6.31 -14.82
CA SER A 25 0.14 -7.10 -15.94
C SER A 25 -0.06 -6.45 -17.31
N GLU A 26 -1.17 -5.71 -17.47
CA GLU A 26 -1.52 -4.97 -18.68
C GLU A 26 -0.85 -3.59 -18.72
N GLY A 27 -0.06 -3.22 -17.71
CA GLY A 27 0.62 -1.93 -17.62
C GLY A 27 -0.33 -0.74 -17.40
N LEU A 28 -1.58 -1.00 -17.01
CA LEU A 28 -2.58 0.05 -16.73
C LEU A 28 -2.24 0.85 -15.46
N VAL A 29 -1.45 0.26 -14.57
CA VAL A 29 -0.89 0.91 -13.37
C VAL A 29 0.59 0.55 -13.22
N ASN A 30 1.42 1.53 -12.89
CA ASN A 30 2.81 1.32 -12.49
C ASN A 30 2.95 1.52 -10.98
N LEU A 31 3.31 0.46 -10.25
CA LEU A 31 3.47 0.48 -8.80
C LEU A 31 4.92 0.63 -8.35
N GLU A 32 5.90 0.56 -9.26
CA GLU A 32 7.33 0.61 -8.92
C GLU A 32 7.68 1.91 -8.17
N GLY A 33 7.12 3.04 -8.60
CA GLY A 33 7.35 4.34 -7.98
C GLY A 33 6.79 4.50 -6.56
N LEU A 34 5.99 3.55 -6.06
CA LEU A 34 5.52 3.58 -4.67
C LEU A 34 6.61 3.16 -3.69
N VAL A 35 7.53 2.28 -4.11
CA VAL A 35 8.60 1.76 -3.24
C VAL A 35 9.65 2.84 -3.03
N SER A 36 9.50 3.60 -1.95
CA SER A 36 10.41 4.69 -1.60
C SER A 36 11.69 4.20 -0.91
N ASN A 37 11.66 3.03 -0.25
CA ASN A 37 12.80 2.43 0.43
C ASN A 37 12.72 0.90 0.38
N THR A 38 13.86 0.25 0.24
CA THR A 38 14.02 -1.21 0.34
C THR A 38 15.03 -1.54 1.42
N VAL A 39 14.70 -2.48 2.31
CA VAL A 39 15.56 -2.89 3.44
C VAL A 39 15.68 -4.41 3.52
N PRO A 40 16.80 -4.95 4.02
CA PRO A 40 16.94 -6.38 4.25
C PRO A 40 16.05 -6.86 5.41
N LEU A 41 15.69 -8.14 5.41
CA LEU A 41 14.86 -8.76 6.44
C LEU A 41 15.38 -8.52 7.87
N ALA A 42 16.70 -8.54 8.05
CA ALA A 42 17.36 -8.27 9.34
C ALA A 42 17.00 -6.89 9.93
N ASP A 43 16.70 -5.90 9.09
CA ASP A 43 16.41 -4.53 9.49
C ASP A 43 14.91 -4.25 9.67
N THR A 44 14.04 -5.24 9.49
CA THR A 44 12.57 -5.08 9.52
C THR A 44 12.08 -4.31 10.75
N GLY A 45 12.57 -4.66 11.94
CA GLY A 45 12.16 -3.99 13.18
C GLY A 45 12.53 -2.52 13.23
N LYS A 46 13.70 -2.14 12.68
CA LYS A 46 14.13 -0.75 12.54
C LYS A 46 13.26 -0.02 11.52
N ALA A 47 13.01 -0.63 10.37
CA ALA A 47 12.21 -0.06 9.30
C ALA A 47 10.77 0.25 9.73
N ILE A 48 10.14 -0.63 10.52
CA ILE A 48 8.81 -0.39 11.11
C ILE A 48 8.81 0.87 11.98
N ARG A 49 9.82 1.06 12.84
CA ARG A 49 9.92 2.25 13.70
C ARG A 49 10.12 3.52 12.89
N MET A 50 11.05 3.50 11.93
CA MET A 50 11.31 4.64 11.05
C MET A 50 10.08 5.04 10.23
N LEU A 51 9.30 4.06 9.75
CA LEU A 51 8.06 4.32 9.03
C LEU A 51 7.00 4.96 9.94
N ARG A 52 6.86 4.49 11.18
CA ARG A 52 5.97 5.11 12.19
C ARG A 52 6.36 6.56 12.47
N GLU A 53 7.66 6.82 12.56
CA GLU A 53 8.23 8.15 12.83
C GLU A 53 8.30 9.04 11.57
N ARG A 54 7.93 8.50 10.39
CA ARG A 54 8.04 9.16 9.07
C ARG A 54 9.42 9.75 8.80
N VAL A 55 10.50 9.05 9.20
CA VAL A 55 11.87 9.49 8.93
C VAL A 55 12.09 9.58 7.41
N ASN A 56 12.41 10.78 6.92
CA ASN A 56 12.54 11.11 5.49
C ASN A 56 11.24 10.94 4.66
N ASP A 57 10.08 10.96 5.33
CA ASP A 57 8.75 10.95 4.71
C ASP A 57 8.49 9.84 3.65
N PRO A 58 8.65 8.55 4.00
CA PRO A 58 8.53 7.45 3.06
C PRO A 58 7.07 7.21 2.59
N ILE A 59 6.92 6.73 1.35
CA ILE A 59 5.64 6.30 0.75
C ILE A 59 5.36 4.83 1.09
N LYS A 60 6.26 3.93 0.69
CA LYS A 60 6.18 2.49 0.96
C LYS A 60 7.57 1.95 1.22
N VAL A 61 7.73 1.26 2.34
CA VAL A 61 8.94 0.50 2.64
C VAL A 61 8.71 -0.96 2.25
N GLN A 62 9.62 -1.52 1.44
CA GLN A 62 9.64 -2.93 1.07
C GLN A 62 10.73 -3.65 1.84
N VAL A 63 10.39 -4.80 2.41
CA VAL A 63 11.36 -5.71 3.03
C VAL A 63 11.67 -6.81 2.03
N THR A 64 12.96 -7.04 1.77
CA THR A 64 13.43 -8.15 0.94
C THR A 64 14.02 -9.26 1.81
N PRO A 65 13.86 -10.54 1.44
CA PRO A 65 14.43 -11.68 2.17
C PRO A 65 15.93 -11.55 2.43
#